data_AF-A0A8T7BR72-F1
#
_entry.id   AF-A0A8T7BR72-F1
#
_cell.length_a   1.000
_cell.length_b   1.000
_cell.length_c   1.000
_cell.angle_alpha   90.00
_cell.angle_beta   90.00
_cell.angle_gamma   90.00
#
_symmetry.space_group_name_H-M   'P 1'
#
loop_
_entity.id
_entity.type
_entity.pdbx_description
1 polymer ?
#
loop_
_entity_poly.entity_id
_entity_poly.type
_entity_poly.pdbx_seq_one_letter_code
_entity_poly.pdbx_strand_id
1 'polypeptide(L)'
;MTIEYIKKAEKTSATGEDNTRDIVSAMLKEIEAGGEEKALEYARKLDGWDKGSPVMTREQIDAAKAKVPQQVKDDIHFAYDRVSGFARHQRDSMKEFEVEL
;
A
#
# COMPACT_ATOMS: atom_id res chain seq x y z
N MET A 1 37.67 -28.08 -2.82
CA MET A 1 37.09 -28.22 -1.47
C MET A 1 35.58 -28.25 -1.62
N THR A 2 34.94 -29.31 -1.16
CA THR A 2 33.49 -29.53 -1.29
C THR A 2 32.81 -28.89 -0.08
N ILE A 3 31.86 -27.99 -0.30
CA ILE A 3 31.11 -27.33 0.80
C ILE A 3 30.03 -28.30 1.28
N GLU A 4 30.05 -28.65 2.56
CA GLU A 4 29.03 -29.46 3.21
C GLU A 4 28.06 -28.54 3.99
N TYR A 5 26.79 -28.56 3.61
CA TYR A 5 25.75 -27.73 4.23
C TYR A 5 25.05 -28.49 5.35
N ILE A 6 25.19 -28.01 6.59
CA ILE A 6 24.60 -28.63 7.80
C ILE A 6 23.11 -28.27 7.99
N LYS A 7 22.65 -27.16 7.38
CA LYS A 7 21.26 -26.72 7.41
C LYS A 7 20.91 -26.03 6.09
N LYS A 8 19.86 -26.51 5.43
CA LYS A 8 19.33 -25.92 4.20
C LYS A 8 17.88 -25.54 4.43
N ALA A 9 17.48 -24.37 3.92
CA ALA A 9 16.07 -23.97 3.95
C ALA A 9 15.27 -24.88 3.02
N GLU A 10 14.17 -25.44 3.51
CA GLU A 10 13.23 -26.24 2.71
C GLU A 10 12.44 -25.38 1.72
N LYS A 11 12.31 -24.09 2.01
CA LYS A 11 11.56 -23.12 1.22
C LYS A 11 12.46 -22.03 0.68
N THR A 12 12.20 -21.61 -0.54
CA THR A 12 12.76 -20.43 -1.22
C THR A 12 11.75 -19.29 -1.23
N SER A 13 12.15 -18.11 -1.68
CA SER A 13 11.23 -16.97 -1.91
C SER A 13 10.11 -17.29 -2.90
N ALA A 14 10.31 -18.27 -3.79
CA ALA A 14 9.31 -18.73 -4.76
C ALA A 14 8.38 -19.83 -4.19
N THR A 15 8.66 -20.37 -3.01
CA THR A 15 7.84 -21.45 -2.45
C THR A 15 6.46 -20.94 -2.06
N GLY A 16 5.42 -21.47 -2.72
CA GLY A 16 4.03 -21.06 -2.50
C GLY A 16 3.58 -19.89 -3.38
N GLU A 17 4.41 -19.44 -4.33
CA GLU A 17 4.07 -18.36 -5.25
C GLU A 17 2.84 -18.71 -6.11
N ASP A 18 2.80 -19.90 -6.70
CA ASP A 18 1.68 -20.34 -7.55
C ASP A 18 0.36 -20.38 -6.76
N ASN A 19 0.38 -20.95 -5.55
CA ASN A 19 -0.78 -20.97 -4.67
C ASN A 19 -1.25 -19.55 -4.29
N THR A 20 -0.31 -18.64 -4.03
CA THR A 20 -0.64 -17.24 -3.71
C THR A 20 -1.26 -16.54 -4.92
N ARG A 21 -0.70 -16.76 -6.12
CA ARG A 21 -1.21 -16.22 -7.38
C ARG A 21 -2.64 -16.70 -7.65
N ASP A 22 -2.91 -17.99 -7.45
CA ASP A 22 -4.24 -18.58 -7.65
C ASP A 22 -5.27 -17.98 -6.68
N ILE A 23 -4.92 -17.87 -5.39
CA ILE A 23 -5.79 -17.27 -4.37
C ILE A 23 -6.10 -15.82 -4.71
N VAL A 24 -5.08 -14.99 -4.99
CA VAL A 24 -5.28 -13.56 -5.31
C VAL A 24 -6.10 -13.40 -6.59
N SER A 25 -5.83 -14.21 -7.62
CA SER A 25 -6.58 -14.16 -8.88
C SER A 25 -8.06 -14.51 -8.70
N ALA A 26 -8.37 -15.49 -7.84
CA ALA A 26 -9.74 -15.83 -7.49
C ALA A 26 -10.42 -14.69 -6.72
N MET A 27 -9.74 -14.13 -5.71
CA MET A 27 -10.26 -13.01 -4.92
C MET A 27 -10.59 -11.79 -5.79
N LEU A 28 -9.71 -11.43 -6.73
CA LEU A 28 -9.93 -10.30 -7.64
C LEU A 28 -11.15 -10.53 -8.54
N LYS A 29 -11.32 -11.73 -9.10
CA LYS A 29 -12.51 -12.08 -9.92
C LYS A 29 -13.80 -12.00 -9.12
N GLU A 30 -13.77 -12.45 -7.87
CA GLU A 30 -14.95 -12.36 -7.00
C GLU A 30 -15.28 -10.92 -6.64
N ILE A 31 -14.29 -10.08 -6.35
CA ILE A 31 -14.49 -8.64 -6.10
C ILE A 31 -14.98 -7.93 -7.36
N GLU A 32 -14.47 -8.28 -8.54
CA GLU A 32 -14.94 -7.71 -9.80
C GLU A 32 -16.41 -8.06 -10.06
N ALA A 33 -16.82 -9.30 -9.79
CA ALA A 33 -18.19 -9.76 -9.99
C ALA A 33 -19.18 -9.26 -8.92
N GLY A 34 -18.76 -9.17 -7.65
CA GLY A 34 -19.63 -8.85 -6.52
C GLY A 34 -19.41 -7.47 -5.89
N GLY A 35 -18.44 -6.69 -6.38
CA GLY A 35 -18.16 -5.33 -5.96
C GLY A 35 -17.89 -5.17 -4.46
N GLU A 36 -18.51 -4.15 -3.86
CA GLU A 36 -18.31 -3.76 -2.46
C GLU A 36 -18.70 -4.88 -1.48
N GLU A 37 -19.75 -5.65 -1.76
CA GLU A 37 -20.19 -6.72 -0.85
C GLU A 37 -19.10 -7.78 -0.67
N LYS A 38 -18.43 -8.15 -1.77
CA LYS A 38 -17.31 -9.11 -1.75
C LYS A 38 -16.08 -8.53 -1.07
N ALA A 39 -15.78 -7.25 -1.31
CA ALA A 39 -14.70 -6.57 -0.58
C ALA A 39 -14.95 -6.58 0.95
N LEU A 40 -16.18 -6.30 1.38
CA LEU A 40 -16.55 -6.35 2.80
C LEU A 40 -16.54 -7.78 3.38
N GLU A 41 -16.88 -8.80 2.59
CA GLU A 41 -16.74 -10.21 2.98
C GLU A 41 -15.27 -10.57 3.24
N TYR A 42 -14.37 -10.14 2.36
CA TYR A 42 -12.93 -10.35 2.55
C TYR A 42 -12.39 -9.57 3.76
N ALA A 43 -12.81 -8.33 3.98
CA ALA A 43 -12.45 -7.56 5.17
C ALA A 43 -12.89 -8.28 6.47
N ARG A 44 -14.08 -8.87 6.49
CA ARG A 44 -14.55 -9.71 7.61
C ARG A 44 -13.67 -10.95 7.80
N LYS A 45 -13.35 -11.65 6.71
CA LYS A 45 -12.64 -12.94 6.75
C LYS A 45 -11.16 -12.81 7.09
N LEU A 46 -10.50 -11.77 6.58
CA LEU A 46 -9.05 -11.60 6.66
C LEU A 46 -8.63 -10.68 7.80
N ASP A 47 -9.34 -9.56 7.96
CA ASP A 47 -9.00 -8.53 8.95
C ASP A 47 -9.89 -8.60 10.20
N GLY A 48 -10.92 -9.45 10.19
CA GLY A 48 -11.92 -9.50 11.27
C GLY A 48 -12.80 -8.25 11.34
N TRP A 49 -12.83 -7.44 10.27
CA TRP A 49 -13.56 -6.17 10.24
C TRP A 49 -15.05 -6.42 9.97
N ASP A 50 -15.86 -6.43 11.02
CA ASP A 50 -17.29 -6.76 10.97
C ASP A 50 -18.23 -5.55 11.07
N LYS A 51 -17.73 -4.40 11.54
CA LYS A 51 -18.56 -3.23 11.88
C LYS A 51 -17.94 -1.92 11.41
N GLY A 52 -18.73 -1.17 10.67
CA GLY A 52 -18.42 0.20 10.26
C GLY A 52 -18.58 0.39 8.76
N SER A 53 -18.78 1.65 8.36
CA SER A 53 -18.65 2.01 6.95
C SER A 53 -17.18 1.89 6.53
N PRO A 54 -16.87 1.38 5.32
CA PRO A 54 -15.51 1.43 4.78
C PRO A 54 -15.03 2.87 4.55
N VAL A 55 -15.97 3.82 4.42
CA VAL A 55 -15.68 5.24 4.25
C VAL A 55 -15.72 5.94 5.61
N MET A 56 -14.59 6.54 5.99
CA MET A 56 -14.54 7.36 7.21
C MET A 56 -15.30 8.67 7.02
N THR A 57 -16.14 9.01 8.00
CA THR A 57 -16.79 10.32 8.09
C THR A 57 -15.78 11.41 8.43
N ARG A 58 -16.15 12.67 8.17
CA ARG A 58 -15.28 13.80 8.48
C ARG A 58 -15.02 13.91 9.98
N GLU A 59 -16.04 13.63 10.78
CA GLU A 59 -16.00 13.66 12.24
C GLU A 59 -15.03 12.61 12.78
N GLN A 60 -15.05 11.38 12.22
CA GLN A 60 -14.10 10.33 12.59
C GLN A 60 -12.66 10.73 12.25
N ILE A 61 -12.45 11.37 11.09
CA ILE A 61 -11.13 11.85 10.67
C ILE A 61 -10.63 12.94 11.62
N ASP A 62 -11.45 13.95 11.93
CA ASP A 62 -11.05 15.05 12.81
C ASP A 62 -10.83 14.57 14.25
N ALA A 63 -11.63 13.62 14.74
CA ALA A 63 -11.40 12.96 16.03
C ALA A 63 -10.10 12.15 16.06
N ALA A 64 -9.75 11.46 14.97
CA ALA A 64 -8.47 10.76 14.86
C ALA A 64 -7.29 11.75 14.84
N LYS A 65 -7.40 12.85 14.07
CA LYS A 65 -6.39 13.92 14.03
C LYS A 65 -6.16 14.57 15.39
N ALA A 66 -7.20 14.72 16.20
CA ALA A 66 -7.08 15.29 17.54
C ALA A 66 -6.22 14.44 18.47
N LYS A 67 -6.14 13.11 18.25
CA LYS A 67 -5.33 12.17 19.05
C LYS A 67 -3.85 12.20 18.72
N VAL A 68 -3.45 12.82 17.61
CA VAL A 68 -2.06 12.86 17.17
C VAL A 68 -1.35 14.06 17.82
N PRO A 69 -0.20 13.86 18.51
CA PRO A 69 0.59 14.94 19.08
C PRO A 69 1.02 15.98 18.02
N GLN A 70 1.14 17.24 18.42
CA GLN A 70 1.48 18.32 17.50
C GLN A 70 2.84 18.10 16.82
N GLN A 71 3.87 17.68 17.56
CA GLN A 71 5.19 17.39 16.99
C GLN A 71 5.12 16.38 15.84
N VAL A 72 4.35 15.31 15.98
CA VAL A 72 4.20 14.28 14.94
C VAL A 72 3.53 14.87 13.69
N LYS A 73 2.55 15.78 13.87
CA LYS A 73 1.93 16.48 12.75
C LYS A 73 2.93 17.38 12.02
N ASP A 74 3.75 18.10 12.78
CA ASP A 74 4.75 19.02 12.24
C ASP A 74 5.84 18.25 11.48
N ASP A 75 6.30 17.11 12.01
CA ASP A 75 7.29 16.24 11.36
C ASP A 75 6.76 15.66 10.03
N ILE A 76 5.50 15.19 10.02
CA ILE A 76 4.84 14.70 8.81
C ILE A 76 4.66 15.83 7.80
N HIS A 77 4.28 17.03 8.25
CA HIS A 77 4.09 18.19 7.38
C HIS A 77 5.42 18.63 6.74
N PHE A 78 6.49 18.67 7.52
CA PHE A 78 7.83 18.94 7.00
C PHE A 78 8.22 17.93 5.91
N ALA A 79 8.06 16.62 6.15
CA ALA A 79 8.35 15.60 5.15
C ALA A 79 7.51 15.76 3.87
N TYR A 80 6.21 16.06 4.02
CA TYR A 80 5.30 16.33 2.92
C TYR A 80 5.76 17.52 2.07
N ASP A 81 6.18 18.62 2.69
CA ASP A 81 6.64 19.82 1.98
C ASP A 81 7.92 19.54 1.17
N ARG A 82 8.84 18.74 1.72
CA ARG A 82 10.06 18.33 1.01
C ARG A 82 9.75 17.47 -0.21
N VAL A 83 8.94 16.42 -0.04
CA VAL A 83 8.59 15.49 -1.13
C VAL A 83 7.77 16.20 -2.20
N SER A 84 6.73 16.94 -1.80
CA SER A 84 5.84 17.62 -2.72
C SER A 84 6.55 18.77 -3.45
N GLY A 85 7.43 19.51 -2.75
CA GLY A 85 8.25 20.57 -3.35
C GLY A 85 9.20 20.02 -4.41
N PHE A 86 9.90 18.92 -4.10
CA PHE A 86 10.79 18.27 -5.06
C PHE A 86 10.03 17.73 -6.28
N ALA A 87 8.90 17.04 -6.07
CA ALA A 87 8.07 16.54 -7.18
C ALA A 87 7.55 17.67 -8.09
N ARG A 88 7.16 18.82 -7.52
CA ARG A 88 6.80 20.01 -8.30
C ARG A 88 7.98 20.52 -9.13
N HIS A 89 9.16 20.66 -8.53
CA HIS A 89 10.37 21.08 -9.27
C HIS A 89 10.76 20.10 -10.36
N GLN A 90 10.67 18.78 -10.14
CA GLN A 90 10.91 17.78 -11.18
C GLN A 90 9.94 17.99 -12.35
N ARG A 91 8.64 18.13 -12.08
CA ARG A 91 7.64 18.41 -13.12
C ARG A 91 7.97 19.68 -13.87
N ASP A 92 8.27 20.76 -13.17
CA ASP A 92 8.55 22.07 -13.78
C ASP A 92 9.89 22.09 -14.54
N SER A 93 10.79 21.14 -14.24
CA SER A 93 12.07 20.95 -14.95
C SER A 93 11.94 20.17 -16.27
N MET A 94 10.83 19.47 -16.49
CA MET A 94 10.54 18.77 -17.75
C MET A 94 10.16 19.80 -18.83
N LYS A 95 11.17 20.50 -19.35
CA LYS A 95 11.05 21.43 -20.47
C LYS A 95 11.63 20.79 -21.73
N GLU A 96 10.98 21.06 -22.85
CA GLU A 96 11.47 20.66 -24.17
C GLU A 96 12.77 21.43 -24.50
N PHE A 97 13.73 20.76 -25.12
CA PHE A 97 14.91 21.40 -25.67
C PHE A 97 15.13 20.89 -27.10
N GLU A 98 15.52 21.81 -27.97
CA GLU A 98 15.86 21.55 -29.37
C GLU A 98 17.29 22.03 -29.62
N VAL A 99 18.03 21.27 -30.44
CA VAL A 99 19.41 21.59 -30.84
C VAL A 99 19.49 21.44 -32.35
N GLU A 100 19.83 22.52 -33.04
CA GLU A 100 20.28 22.47 -34.44
C GLU A 100 21.80 22.20 -34.46
N LEU A 101 22.21 21.15 -35.17
CA LEU A 101 23.61 20.73 -35.36
C LEU A 101 24.18 21.27 -36.68
#